data_AF-A0AAV4DXY6-F1
#
_entry.id   AF-A0AAV4DXY6-F1
#
_cell.length_a   1.000
_cell.length_b   1.000
_cell.length_c   1.000
_cell.angle_alpha   90.00
_cell.angle_beta   90.00
_cell.angle_gamma   90.00
#
_symmetry.space_group_name_H-M   'P 1'
#
loop_
_entity.id
_entity.type
_entity.pdbx_description
1 polymer ?
#
loop_
_entity_poly.entity_id
_entity_poly.type
_entity_poly.pdbx_seq_one_letter_code
_entity_poly.pdbx_strand_id
1 'polypeptide(L)'
;MKAMKTRHQQALEKKPLSKRKTESETSPRQKRFKGDENSQSARSSAVQHEKIEASTSASKTSKEQEVLSKEELMQRFTVRQKNLRQNNIIGSTSVFKKLCDSFETSRDPERGQAMCKYMRNKFEFFGIQAPRRREISKPLWKEMKTLSSSDLRTLMCEVWYSPEREFQQFATDLFEREILRIYLDDGLNLEDYVHSTLDFVRQFLSSSKSWWDTVDPLASKVVGPLVKKYPDHLLPVMDEWNVSGVTWLVRTSIIYQLGYGRDTDAPRLFRYCLKVAHEDEFFIQKAIGWALRQHYRVDPQAVKTFVTRHKKKLSALSVREALKHDK
;
A
#
# COMPACT_ATOMS: atom_id res chain seq x y z
N MET A 1 51.56 -31.12 -25.95
CA MET A 1 52.70 -30.50 -26.65
C MET A 1 52.29 -29.12 -27.12
N LYS A 2 53.00 -28.07 -26.66
CA LYS A 2 53.11 -26.67 -27.19
C LYS A 2 51.79 -25.87 -27.31
N ALA A 3 51.49 -24.84 -26.49
CA ALA A 3 52.23 -23.58 -26.22
C ALA A 3 52.56 -22.84 -27.54
N MET A 4 52.19 -21.58 -27.78
CA MET A 4 52.73 -20.39 -27.10
C MET A 4 52.26 -19.09 -27.81
N LYS A 5 52.14 -18.00 -27.02
CA LYS A 5 52.56 -16.59 -27.27
C LYS A 5 51.76 -15.77 -28.32
N THR A 6 51.60 -14.45 -28.23
CA THR A 6 52.41 -13.34 -27.65
C THR A 6 51.46 -12.10 -27.55
N ARG A 7 51.27 -11.39 -26.42
CA ARG A 7 52.09 -10.30 -25.80
C ARG A 7 52.26 -9.00 -26.63
N HIS A 8 51.69 -7.90 -26.15
CA HIS A 8 52.29 -6.53 -26.04
C HIS A 8 51.43 -5.73 -25.01
N GLN A 9 51.85 -5.50 -23.75
CA GLN A 9 52.81 -4.50 -23.20
C GLN A 9 52.10 -3.15 -22.94
N GLN A 10 51.70 -2.77 -21.71
CA GLN A 10 52.46 -2.15 -20.58
C GLN A 10 53.39 -1.00 -21.05
N ALA A 11 53.51 0.19 -20.46
CA ALA A 11 53.27 0.75 -19.12
C ALA A 11 53.24 2.32 -19.25
N LEU A 12 52.80 3.15 -18.30
CA LEU A 12 53.52 3.72 -17.13
C LEU A 12 52.58 4.78 -16.50
N GLU A 13 52.12 4.64 -15.25
CA GLU A 13 52.66 5.25 -14.00
C GLU A 13 52.79 6.79 -13.93
N LYS A 14 52.03 7.44 -13.01
CA LYS A 14 52.51 8.18 -11.79
C LYS A 14 51.46 9.17 -11.21
N LYS A 15 50.72 8.72 -10.17
CA LYS A 15 50.57 9.21 -8.76
C LYS A 15 50.81 10.72 -8.34
N PRO A 16 50.40 11.17 -7.12
CA PRO A 16 49.26 12.08 -6.84
C PRO A 16 49.61 13.29 -5.89
N LEU A 17 48.59 13.83 -5.15
CA LEU A 17 48.57 14.81 -4.03
C LEU A 17 48.09 16.23 -4.45
N SER A 18 47.28 16.99 -3.70
CA SER A 18 47.25 17.17 -2.25
C SER A 18 46.00 17.95 -1.72
N LYS A 19 45.61 17.63 -0.46
CA LYS A 19 45.24 18.50 0.70
C LYS A 19 44.01 19.43 0.64
N ARG A 20 43.02 19.21 1.53
CA ARG A 20 42.72 19.80 2.89
C ARG A 20 41.78 21.03 2.82
N LYS A 21 40.56 20.92 3.36
CA LYS A 21 40.07 21.28 4.73
C LYS A 21 39.86 22.79 4.96
N THR A 22 38.63 23.16 5.34
CA THR A 22 38.18 23.99 6.49
C THR A 22 36.66 24.26 6.30
N GLU A 23 35.75 23.88 7.22
CA GLU A 23 35.28 24.61 8.44
C GLU A 23 34.65 25.99 8.08
N SER A 24 33.52 26.47 8.60
CA SER A 24 32.64 26.11 9.73
C SER A 24 31.33 26.94 9.71
N GLU A 25 30.28 26.36 10.31
CA GLU A 25 29.08 26.92 10.98
C GLU A 25 28.95 28.45 11.19
N THR A 26 27.71 28.97 11.11
CA THR A 26 26.98 29.49 12.30
C THR A 26 25.52 29.87 12.01
N SER A 27 24.70 29.70 13.06
CA SER A 27 23.24 29.70 13.18
C SER A 27 22.66 31.10 13.57
N PRO A 28 21.32 31.31 13.58
CA PRO A 28 20.66 32.62 13.61
C PRO A 28 20.26 33.06 15.04
N ARG A 29 19.90 34.36 15.19
CA ARG A 29 19.35 34.91 16.44
C ARG A 29 17.96 35.52 16.28
N GLN A 30 17.10 35.06 17.19
CA GLN A 30 15.73 35.44 17.53
C GLN A 30 15.56 36.91 17.99
N LYS A 31 14.30 37.37 17.97
CA LYS A 31 13.57 38.20 18.97
C LYS A 31 12.22 38.59 18.32
N ARG A 32 11.05 38.75 18.98
CA ARG A 32 10.63 38.72 20.39
C ARG A 32 9.09 38.77 20.41
N PHE A 33 8.51 38.15 21.43
CA PHE A 33 7.11 38.31 21.90
C PHE A 33 6.93 39.60 22.72
N LYS A 34 5.70 40.13 22.77
CA LYS A 34 4.96 40.85 23.86
C LYS A 34 3.56 41.18 23.29
N GLY A 35 2.42 40.80 23.88
CA GLY A 35 1.79 41.27 25.14
C GLY A 35 1.06 42.61 24.87
N ASP A 36 -0.15 42.98 25.30
CA ASP A 36 -1.20 42.44 26.18
C ASP A 36 -2.49 43.30 25.93
N GLU A 37 -3.66 42.76 26.32
CA GLU A 37 -4.86 43.40 26.94
C GLU A 37 -5.35 44.82 26.52
N ASN A 38 -6.66 45.01 26.22
CA ASN A 38 -7.74 45.25 27.21
C ASN A 38 -9.04 45.93 26.63
N SER A 39 -10.19 45.61 27.26
CA SER A 39 -11.47 46.38 27.42
C SER A 39 -12.29 46.81 26.18
N GLN A 40 -13.49 46.25 25.92
CA GLN A 40 -14.83 46.52 26.51
C GLN A 40 -15.46 47.90 26.19
N SER A 41 -16.55 47.89 25.41
CA SER A 41 -17.77 48.72 25.62
C SER A 41 -18.82 48.44 24.52
N ALA A 42 -19.95 47.85 24.88
CA ALA A 42 -21.30 48.29 24.47
C ALA A 42 -22.35 47.35 25.09
N ARG A 43 -23.13 47.90 26.03
CA ARG A 43 -24.35 47.31 26.59
C ARG A 43 -25.58 47.83 25.83
N SER A 44 -26.60 46.98 25.81
CA SER A 44 -28.03 47.29 25.91
C SER A 44 -28.85 47.37 24.61
N SER A 45 -29.66 46.33 24.37
CA SER A 45 -31.12 46.46 24.30
C SER A 45 -31.81 45.08 24.38
N ALA A 46 -32.76 44.96 25.31
CA ALA A 46 -33.91 44.03 25.41
C ALA A 46 -33.65 42.52 25.26
N VAL A 47 -33.68 41.66 26.30
CA VAL A 47 -34.82 41.28 27.17
C VAL A 47 -36.18 41.34 26.46
N GLN A 48 -36.55 40.23 25.81
CA GLN A 48 -37.87 39.62 25.89
C GLN A 48 -37.81 38.18 25.34
N HIS A 49 -38.46 37.27 26.04
CA HIS A 49 -38.70 35.85 25.73
C HIS A 49 -37.63 34.83 26.14
N GLU A 50 -37.63 34.63 27.46
CA GLU A 50 -37.51 33.32 28.12
C GLU A 50 -38.47 32.28 27.50
N LYS A 51 -38.00 31.03 27.41
CA LYS A 51 -38.56 29.85 26.71
C LYS A 51 -38.19 29.74 25.23
N ILE A 52 -37.08 29.04 24.97
CA ILE A 52 -37.04 27.79 24.18
C ILE A 52 -35.67 27.14 24.46
N GLU A 53 -35.74 26.01 25.14
CA GLU A 53 -34.89 24.82 25.01
C GLU A 53 -33.36 24.99 25.01
N ALA A 54 -32.79 24.45 26.10
CA ALA A 54 -31.45 23.88 26.17
C ALA A 54 -31.13 23.07 24.90
N SER A 55 -30.24 23.62 24.06
CA SER A 55 -29.66 22.93 22.91
C SER A 55 -28.41 23.65 22.44
N THR A 56 -27.29 23.50 23.15
CA THR A 56 -25.93 23.59 22.58
C THR A 56 -24.86 23.36 23.65
N SER A 57 -24.54 22.08 23.91
CA SER A 57 -23.20 21.72 24.36
C SER A 57 -22.84 20.34 23.83
N ALA A 58 -21.67 20.25 23.22
CA ALA A 58 -20.91 19.04 22.91
C ALA A 58 -21.49 18.09 21.85
N SER A 59 -20.98 18.20 20.61
CA SER A 59 -20.63 17.00 19.84
C SER A 59 -19.50 17.30 18.87
N LYS A 60 -18.27 17.16 19.36
CA LYS A 60 -17.13 16.69 18.57
C LYS A 60 -16.99 15.19 18.86
N THR A 61 -16.46 14.48 17.86
CA THR A 61 -16.00 13.08 17.84
C THR A 61 -17.07 11.98 17.84
N SER A 62 -17.35 11.42 16.66
CA SER A 62 -16.93 10.06 16.25
C SER A 62 -17.70 9.64 14.98
N LYS A 63 -17.13 9.89 13.78
CA LYS A 63 -17.55 9.14 12.59
C LYS A 63 -16.88 7.78 12.65
N GLU A 64 -17.44 6.87 13.44
CA GLU A 64 -17.21 5.45 13.21
C GLU A 64 -17.71 5.15 11.79
N GLN A 65 -16.79 4.75 10.92
CA GLN A 65 -17.15 4.22 9.61
C GLN A 65 -17.88 2.90 9.87
N GLU A 66 -19.20 2.94 9.76
CA GLU A 66 -20.08 1.79 9.89
C GLU A 66 -19.67 0.74 8.84
N VAL A 67 -19.01 -0.33 9.31
CA VAL A 67 -18.61 -1.46 8.47
C VAL A 67 -19.88 -2.20 8.10
N LEU A 68 -20.29 -2.10 6.84
CA LEU A 68 -21.45 -2.83 6.31
C LEU A 68 -21.37 -4.31 6.66
N SER A 69 -22.46 -4.84 7.21
CA SER A 69 -22.59 -6.25 7.53
C SER A 69 -22.47 -7.13 6.28
N LYS A 70 -22.15 -8.42 6.47
CA LYS A 70 -22.08 -9.38 5.37
C LYS A 70 -23.42 -9.47 4.63
N GLU A 71 -24.56 -9.42 5.33
CA GLU A 71 -25.88 -9.39 4.71
C GLU A 71 -26.08 -8.14 3.85
N GLU A 72 -25.66 -6.95 4.31
CA GLU A 72 -25.81 -5.71 3.55
C GLU A 72 -24.92 -5.69 2.31
N LEU A 73 -23.70 -6.22 2.39
CA LEU A 73 -22.82 -6.36 1.24
C LEU A 73 -23.40 -7.31 0.19
N MET A 74 -23.96 -8.45 0.63
CA MET A 74 -24.60 -9.41 -0.26
C MET A 74 -25.90 -8.87 -0.86
N GLN A 75 -26.71 -8.15 -0.09
CA GLN A 75 -27.91 -7.49 -0.61
C GLN A 75 -27.57 -6.40 -1.64
N ARG A 76 -26.54 -5.58 -1.38
CA ARG A 76 -26.05 -4.58 -2.35
C ARG A 76 -25.51 -5.25 -3.61
N PHE A 77 -24.81 -6.37 -3.48
CA PHE A 77 -24.35 -7.19 -4.61
C PHE A 77 -25.53 -7.72 -5.43
N THR A 78 -26.53 -8.35 -4.79
CA THR A 78 -27.71 -8.91 -5.47
C THR A 78 -28.57 -7.85 -6.15
N VAL A 79 -28.84 -6.74 -5.48
CA VAL A 79 -29.61 -5.61 -6.04
C VAL A 79 -28.87 -5.00 -7.24
N ARG A 80 -27.54 -4.89 -7.16
CA ARG A 80 -26.72 -4.36 -8.25
C ARG A 80 -26.63 -5.33 -9.43
N GLN A 81 -26.46 -6.63 -9.20
CA GLN A 81 -26.53 -7.65 -10.27
C GLN A 81 -27.86 -7.59 -11.02
N LYS A 82 -28.96 -7.32 -10.32
CA LYS A 82 -30.28 -7.13 -10.92
C LYS A 82 -30.35 -5.86 -11.77
N ASN A 83 -29.83 -4.73 -11.29
CA ASN A 83 -29.78 -3.47 -12.02
C ASN A 83 -28.83 -3.52 -13.25
N LEU A 84 -27.72 -4.24 -13.16
CA LEU A 84 -26.76 -4.43 -14.25
C LEU A 84 -27.34 -5.27 -15.39
N ARG A 85 -28.13 -6.30 -15.06
CA ARG A 85 -28.92 -7.08 -16.04
C ARG A 85 -29.96 -6.23 -16.76
N GLN A 86 -30.50 -5.20 -16.12
CA GLN A 86 -31.49 -4.28 -16.70
C GLN A 86 -30.87 -3.21 -17.61
N ASN A 87 -29.63 -2.78 -17.35
CA ASN A 87 -29.01 -1.64 -18.04
C ASN A 87 -28.06 -2.01 -19.19
N ASN A 88 -27.97 -3.29 -19.58
CA ASN A 88 -27.22 -3.77 -20.74
C ASN A 88 -25.75 -3.30 -20.81
N ILE A 89 -25.06 -3.20 -19.66
CA ILE A 89 -23.63 -2.87 -19.58
C ILE A 89 -22.84 -4.16 -19.84
N ILE A 90 -22.52 -4.41 -21.11
CA ILE A 90 -21.94 -5.69 -21.57
C ILE A 90 -20.42 -5.82 -21.28
N GLY A 91 -19.75 -4.74 -20.85
CA GLY A 91 -18.29 -4.67 -20.64
C GLY A 91 -17.77 -5.49 -19.45
N SER A 92 -17.89 -4.96 -18.23
CA SER A 92 -17.36 -5.60 -17.01
C SER A 92 -18.14 -6.84 -16.56
N THR A 93 -19.47 -6.84 -16.75
CA THR A 93 -20.37 -7.92 -16.29
C THR A 93 -20.11 -9.25 -16.99
N SER A 94 -19.78 -9.24 -18.29
CA SER A 94 -19.47 -10.47 -19.05
C SER A 94 -18.20 -11.15 -18.53
N VAL A 95 -17.15 -10.36 -18.30
CA VAL A 95 -15.86 -10.84 -17.77
C VAL A 95 -16.05 -11.39 -16.36
N PHE A 96 -16.77 -10.66 -15.50
CA PHE A 96 -17.04 -11.09 -14.14
C PHE A 96 -17.84 -12.40 -14.09
N LYS A 97 -18.87 -12.54 -14.93
CA LYS A 97 -19.64 -13.78 -15.03
C LYS A 97 -18.77 -14.97 -15.43
N LYS A 98 -17.97 -14.83 -16.49
CA LYS A 98 -17.04 -15.89 -16.94
C LYS A 98 -16.04 -16.29 -15.86
N LEU A 99 -15.55 -15.31 -15.09
CA LEU A 99 -14.67 -15.56 -13.95
C LEU A 99 -15.38 -16.40 -12.88
N CYS A 100 -16.61 -16.01 -12.49
CA CYS A 100 -17.41 -16.75 -11.52
C CYS A 100 -17.65 -18.19 -11.97
N ASP A 101 -18.14 -18.38 -13.21
CA ASP A 101 -18.43 -19.70 -13.78
C ASP A 101 -17.16 -20.58 -13.81
N SER A 102 -16.02 -20.00 -14.18
CA SER A 102 -14.75 -20.74 -14.28
C SER A 102 -14.17 -21.12 -12.91
N PHE A 103 -14.32 -20.27 -11.90
CA PHE A 103 -13.89 -20.55 -10.54
C PHE A 103 -14.79 -21.58 -9.88
N GLU A 104 -16.11 -21.46 -10.03
CA GLU A 104 -17.06 -22.43 -9.49
C GLU A 104 -16.86 -23.83 -10.11
N THR A 105 -16.68 -23.90 -11.43
CA THR A 105 -16.37 -25.16 -12.12
C THR A 105 -15.06 -25.80 -11.63
N SER A 106 -14.14 -25.00 -11.09
CA SER A 106 -12.86 -25.46 -10.57
C SER A 106 -12.84 -25.62 -9.05
N ARG A 107 -13.99 -25.53 -8.37
CA ARG A 107 -14.10 -25.60 -6.91
C ARG A 107 -13.63 -26.95 -6.40
N ASP A 108 -12.85 -26.91 -5.33
CA ASP A 108 -12.38 -28.04 -4.55
C ASP A 108 -12.67 -27.77 -3.06
N PRO A 109 -13.79 -28.29 -2.52
CA PRO A 109 -14.22 -27.97 -1.17
C PRO A 109 -13.22 -28.39 -0.08
N GLU A 110 -12.56 -29.53 -0.25
CA GLU A 110 -11.59 -30.05 0.73
C GLU A 110 -10.36 -29.14 0.77
N ARG A 111 -9.82 -28.78 -0.40
CA ARG A 111 -8.71 -27.81 -0.47
C ARG A 111 -9.14 -26.44 0.02
N GLY A 112 -10.37 -26.02 -0.28
CA GLY A 112 -10.96 -24.78 0.19
C GLY A 112 -10.91 -24.68 1.72
N GLN A 113 -11.34 -25.73 2.44
CA GLN A 113 -11.27 -25.77 3.91
C GLN A 113 -9.83 -25.66 4.44
N ALA A 114 -8.87 -26.33 3.81
CA ALA A 114 -7.47 -26.23 4.20
C ALA A 114 -6.91 -24.80 4.00
N MET A 115 -7.28 -24.15 2.88
CA MET A 115 -6.89 -22.76 2.58
C MET A 115 -7.55 -21.75 3.53
N CYS A 116 -8.83 -21.95 3.89
CA CYS A 116 -9.51 -21.18 4.94
C CYS A 116 -8.73 -21.22 6.26
N LYS A 117 -8.35 -22.42 6.72
CA LYS A 117 -7.60 -22.61 7.98
C LYS A 117 -6.25 -21.88 7.94
N TYR A 118 -5.54 -21.95 6.82
CA TYR A 118 -4.28 -21.22 6.63
C TYR A 118 -4.44 -19.69 6.79
N MET A 119 -5.56 -19.14 6.31
CA MET A 119 -5.92 -17.73 6.51
C MET A 119 -6.66 -17.46 7.81
N ARG A 120 -6.53 -18.33 8.82
CA ARG A 120 -7.16 -18.21 10.14
C ARG A 120 -8.69 -18.08 10.07
N ASN A 121 -9.30 -18.77 9.11
CA ASN A 121 -10.75 -18.79 8.87
C ASN A 121 -11.39 -17.40 8.63
N LYS A 122 -10.60 -16.43 8.14
CA LYS A 122 -11.10 -15.07 7.82
C LYS A 122 -11.83 -14.96 6.49
N PHE A 123 -11.57 -15.89 5.57
CA PHE A 123 -12.08 -15.82 4.20
C PHE A 123 -12.56 -17.18 3.74
N GLU A 124 -13.58 -17.18 2.89
CA GLU A 124 -14.06 -18.34 2.15
C GLU A 124 -13.13 -18.60 0.95
N PHE A 125 -13.10 -19.83 0.45
CA PHE A 125 -12.23 -20.22 -0.67
C PHE A 125 -12.96 -21.17 -1.62
N PHE A 126 -12.64 -21.06 -2.91
CA PHE A 126 -12.99 -22.08 -3.90
C PHE A 126 -12.10 -23.32 -3.76
N GLY A 127 -10.87 -23.19 -3.22
CA GLY A 127 -9.88 -24.27 -3.19
C GLY A 127 -8.98 -24.29 -4.43
N ILE A 128 -8.79 -23.15 -5.10
CA ILE A 128 -8.01 -23.04 -6.33
C ILE A 128 -6.63 -22.46 -6.03
N GLN A 129 -5.58 -23.25 -6.25
CA GLN A 129 -4.20 -22.79 -6.04
C GLN A 129 -3.76 -21.79 -7.11
N ALA A 130 -2.79 -20.94 -6.76
CA ALA A 130 -2.35 -19.83 -7.60
C ALA A 130 -1.96 -20.22 -9.05
N PRO A 131 -1.24 -21.34 -9.33
CA PRO A 131 -0.95 -21.73 -10.72
C PRO A 131 -2.22 -21.97 -11.53
N ARG A 132 -3.15 -22.76 -11.01
CA ARG A 132 -4.42 -23.08 -11.67
C ARG A 132 -5.33 -21.85 -11.78
N ARG A 133 -5.41 -21.03 -10.72
CA ARG A 133 -6.17 -19.76 -10.75
C ARG A 133 -5.69 -18.87 -11.90
N ARG A 134 -4.37 -18.71 -12.05
CA ARG A 134 -3.77 -17.89 -13.12
C ARG A 134 -3.96 -18.49 -14.50
N GLU A 135 -3.93 -19.82 -14.61
CA GLU A 135 -4.25 -20.53 -15.85
C GLU A 135 -5.70 -20.25 -16.29
N ILE A 136 -6.66 -20.44 -15.39
CA ILE A 136 -8.09 -20.16 -15.63
C ILE A 136 -8.34 -18.69 -16.00
N SER A 137 -7.59 -17.78 -15.38
CA SER A 137 -7.71 -16.34 -15.62
C SER A 137 -7.12 -15.89 -16.95
N LYS A 138 -6.22 -16.68 -17.56
CA LYS A 138 -5.43 -16.29 -18.72
C LYS A 138 -6.26 -15.87 -19.95
N PRO A 139 -7.34 -16.60 -20.32
CA PRO A 139 -8.16 -16.22 -21.46
C PRO A 139 -8.88 -14.87 -21.26
N LEU A 140 -9.27 -14.56 -20.01
CA LEU A 140 -10.03 -13.36 -19.67
C LEU A 140 -9.21 -12.08 -19.84
N TRP A 141 -7.88 -12.15 -19.76
CA TRP A 141 -7.01 -10.97 -19.92
C TRP A 141 -7.14 -10.31 -21.28
N LYS A 142 -7.45 -11.07 -22.34
CA LYS A 142 -7.65 -10.48 -23.67
C LYS A 142 -8.91 -9.61 -23.70
N GLU A 143 -9.98 -10.06 -23.06
CA GLU A 143 -11.25 -9.32 -22.99
C GLU A 143 -11.12 -8.08 -22.11
N MET A 144 -10.29 -8.11 -21.05
CA MET A 144 -10.08 -6.94 -20.20
C MET A 144 -9.34 -5.79 -20.89
N LYS A 145 -8.58 -6.07 -21.96
CA LYS A 145 -7.90 -5.02 -22.73
C LYS A 145 -8.84 -4.07 -23.44
N THR A 146 -10.08 -4.49 -23.70
CA THR A 146 -11.08 -3.66 -24.39
C THR A 146 -12.00 -2.91 -23.42
N LEU A 147 -11.85 -3.12 -22.11
CA LEU A 147 -12.66 -2.41 -21.11
C LEU A 147 -12.26 -0.94 -21.01
N SER A 148 -13.25 -0.08 -20.84
CA SER A 148 -13.05 1.33 -20.48
C SER A 148 -12.39 1.45 -19.11
N SER A 149 -11.77 2.61 -18.84
CA SER A 149 -11.26 2.96 -17.49
C SER A 149 -12.33 2.73 -16.40
N SER A 150 -13.57 3.15 -16.65
CA SER A 150 -14.71 2.99 -15.72
C SER A 150 -15.13 1.52 -15.52
N ASP A 151 -15.17 0.72 -16.58
CA ASP A 151 -15.46 -0.72 -16.49
C ASP A 151 -14.39 -1.48 -15.72
N LEU A 152 -13.11 -1.11 -15.90
CA LEU A 152 -12.02 -1.70 -15.13
C LEU A 152 -12.16 -1.41 -13.64
N ARG A 153 -12.44 -0.14 -13.26
CA ARG A 153 -12.70 0.21 -11.85
C ARG A 153 -13.88 -0.60 -11.30
N THR A 154 -14.96 -0.72 -12.08
CA THR A 154 -16.14 -1.50 -11.71
C THR A 154 -15.80 -2.97 -11.48
N LEU A 155 -15.10 -3.62 -12.42
CA LEU A 155 -14.68 -5.02 -12.30
C LEU A 155 -13.76 -5.24 -11.10
N MET A 156 -12.78 -4.35 -10.86
CA MET A 156 -11.88 -4.43 -9.71
C MET A 156 -12.66 -4.37 -8.39
N CYS A 157 -13.64 -3.46 -8.27
CA CYS A 157 -14.53 -3.40 -7.12
C CYS A 157 -15.36 -4.68 -6.96
N GLU A 158 -16.00 -5.14 -8.03
CA GLU A 158 -16.88 -6.33 -8.00
C GLU A 158 -16.12 -7.56 -7.53
N VAL A 159 -14.97 -7.84 -8.15
CA VAL A 159 -14.13 -8.96 -7.76
C VAL A 159 -13.64 -8.78 -6.32
N TRP A 160 -13.18 -7.59 -5.92
CA TRP A 160 -12.62 -7.41 -4.60
C TRP A 160 -13.63 -7.70 -3.48
N TYR A 161 -14.89 -7.31 -3.66
CA TYR A 161 -15.92 -7.49 -2.64
C TYR A 161 -16.65 -8.84 -2.72
N SER A 162 -16.32 -9.70 -3.69
CA SER A 162 -16.84 -11.07 -3.74
C SER A 162 -16.45 -11.93 -2.52
N PRO A 163 -17.19 -12.99 -2.20
CA PRO A 163 -17.01 -13.75 -0.96
C PRO A 163 -15.65 -14.45 -0.86
N GLU A 164 -15.31 -15.27 -1.85
CA GLU A 164 -14.14 -16.15 -1.84
C GLU A 164 -12.83 -15.41 -2.11
N ARG A 165 -11.75 -15.90 -1.47
CA ARG A 165 -10.45 -15.25 -1.44
C ARG A 165 -9.76 -15.23 -2.80
N GLU A 166 -9.99 -16.23 -3.63
CA GLU A 166 -9.43 -16.29 -4.97
C GLU A 166 -9.89 -15.11 -5.84
N PHE A 167 -11.04 -14.50 -5.55
CA PHE A 167 -11.43 -13.25 -6.20
C PHE A 167 -10.49 -12.11 -5.82
N GLN A 168 -10.21 -11.82 -4.54
CA GLN A 168 -9.27 -10.73 -4.21
C GLN A 168 -7.84 -11.02 -4.72
N GLN A 169 -7.44 -12.28 -4.78
CA GLN A 169 -6.16 -12.67 -5.37
C GLN A 169 -6.14 -12.42 -6.88
N PHE A 170 -7.25 -12.69 -7.58
CA PHE A 170 -7.42 -12.29 -8.97
C PHE A 170 -7.41 -10.77 -9.14
N ALA A 171 -8.14 -10.04 -8.29
CA ALA A 171 -8.18 -8.58 -8.32
C ALA A 171 -6.76 -8.02 -8.17
N THR A 172 -5.94 -8.60 -7.28
CA THR A 172 -4.54 -8.20 -7.13
C THR A 172 -3.71 -8.42 -8.39
N ASP A 173 -3.89 -9.57 -9.06
CA ASP A 173 -3.26 -9.81 -10.38
C ASP A 173 -3.78 -8.79 -11.43
N LEU A 174 -5.03 -8.32 -11.32
CA LEU A 174 -5.62 -7.29 -12.18
C LEU A 174 -5.07 -5.88 -11.88
N PHE A 175 -4.90 -5.51 -10.61
CA PHE A 175 -4.21 -4.26 -10.21
C PHE A 175 -2.80 -4.20 -10.79
N GLU A 176 -2.00 -5.27 -10.63
CA GLU A 176 -0.63 -5.34 -11.16
C GLU A 176 -0.57 -5.06 -12.68
N ARG A 177 -1.60 -5.46 -13.42
CA ARG A 177 -1.65 -5.35 -14.89
C ARG A 177 -2.21 -4.03 -15.38
N GLU A 178 -3.28 -3.55 -14.75
CA GLU A 178 -4.16 -2.53 -15.34
C GLU A 178 -4.27 -1.25 -14.51
N ILE A 179 -3.55 -1.12 -13.39
CA ILE A 179 -3.68 0.05 -12.50
C ILE A 179 -3.42 1.39 -13.20
N LEU A 180 -2.57 1.44 -14.23
CA LEU A 180 -2.33 2.70 -14.96
C LEU A 180 -3.47 3.04 -15.94
N ARG A 181 -4.35 2.09 -16.25
CA ARG A 181 -5.48 2.31 -17.15
C ARG A 181 -6.73 2.78 -16.43
N ILE A 182 -6.81 2.68 -15.11
CA ILE A 182 -8.10 2.86 -14.42
C ILE A 182 -8.63 4.28 -14.42
N TYR A 183 -7.86 5.29 -14.83
CA TYR A 183 -8.29 6.69 -14.97
C TYR A 183 -7.73 7.34 -16.25
N LEU A 184 -7.25 6.52 -17.19
CA LEU A 184 -6.50 7.03 -18.34
C LEU A 184 -7.40 7.81 -19.32
N ASP A 185 -8.68 7.45 -19.39
CA ASP A 185 -9.65 8.06 -20.31
C ASP A 185 -10.52 9.12 -19.62
N ASP A 186 -10.24 9.47 -18.36
CA ASP A 186 -11.07 10.34 -17.52
C ASP A 186 -10.74 11.84 -17.68
N GLY A 187 -9.74 12.20 -18.51
CA GLY A 187 -9.39 13.60 -18.80
C GLY A 187 -8.73 14.36 -17.64
N LEU A 188 -8.17 13.64 -16.66
CA LEU A 188 -7.51 14.22 -15.49
C LEU A 188 -6.14 14.82 -15.85
N ASN A 189 -5.75 15.87 -15.13
CA ASN A 189 -4.35 16.30 -15.14
C ASN A 189 -3.47 15.26 -14.43
N LEU A 190 -2.15 15.38 -14.54
CA LEU A 190 -1.21 14.38 -14.00
C LEU A 190 -1.35 14.19 -12.48
N GLU A 191 -1.49 15.28 -11.73
CA GLU A 191 -1.60 15.24 -10.27
C GLU A 191 -2.86 14.50 -9.85
N ASP A 192 -4.02 14.91 -10.36
CA ASP A 192 -5.32 14.27 -10.08
C ASP A 192 -5.33 12.80 -10.51
N TYR A 193 -4.74 12.47 -11.67
CA TYR A 193 -4.62 11.10 -12.14
C TYR A 193 -3.81 10.23 -11.18
N VAL A 194 -2.62 10.70 -10.77
CA VAL A 194 -1.71 9.94 -9.91
C VAL A 194 -2.30 9.76 -8.51
N HIS A 195 -2.85 10.82 -7.92
CA HIS A 195 -3.48 10.77 -6.60
C HIS A 195 -4.74 9.91 -6.61
N SER A 196 -5.64 10.09 -7.59
CA SER A 196 -6.86 9.27 -7.71
C SER A 196 -6.53 7.79 -7.91
N THR A 197 -5.50 7.48 -8.70
CA THR A 197 -5.05 6.10 -8.91
C THR A 197 -4.55 5.47 -7.61
N LEU A 198 -3.73 6.17 -6.83
CA LEU A 198 -3.25 5.65 -5.55
C LEU A 198 -4.37 5.57 -4.50
N ASP A 199 -5.27 6.55 -4.46
CA ASP A 199 -6.43 6.57 -3.57
C ASP A 199 -7.40 5.43 -3.88
N PHE A 200 -7.53 5.03 -5.15
CA PHE A 200 -8.27 3.83 -5.50
C PHE A 200 -7.66 2.60 -4.82
N VAL A 201 -6.34 2.39 -4.91
CA VAL A 201 -5.64 1.29 -4.21
C VAL A 201 -5.80 1.39 -2.68
N ARG A 202 -5.74 2.61 -2.12
CA ARG A 202 -5.87 2.88 -0.68
C ARG A 202 -7.19 2.35 -0.11
N GLN A 203 -8.29 2.49 -0.85
CA GLN A 203 -9.61 2.01 -0.43
C GLN A 203 -9.61 0.49 -0.21
N PHE A 204 -8.96 -0.26 -1.10
CA PHE A 204 -8.86 -1.71 -0.98
C PHE A 204 -7.94 -2.14 0.16
N LEU A 205 -6.78 -1.49 0.30
CA LEU A 205 -5.86 -1.71 1.42
C LEU A 205 -6.50 -1.44 2.79
N SER A 206 -7.49 -0.55 2.85
CA SER A 206 -8.20 -0.20 4.09
C SER A 206 -9.49 -1.00 4.31
N SER A 207 -9.84 -1.91 3.39
CA SER A 207 -11.10 -2.66 3.46
C SER A 207 -11.03 -3.86 4.43
N SER A 208 -12.20 -4.39 4.78
CA SER A 208 -12.31 -5.62 5.60
C SER A 208 -11.73 -6.88 4.93
N LYS A 209 -11.47 -6.83 3.61
CA LYS A 209 -10.85 -7.91 2.84
C LYS A 209 -9.32 -7.86 2.91
N SER A 210 -8.71 -6.85 3.53
CA SER A 210 -7.26 -6.73 3.61
C SER A 210 -6.63 -7.80 4.49
N TRP A 211 -5.60 -8.43 3.95
CA TRP A 211 -4.73 -9.37 4.65
C TRP A 211 -3.39 -9.43 3.93
N TRP A 212 -2.37 -9.99 4.59
CA TRP A 212 -0.99 -9.96 4.07
C TRP A 212 -0.86 -10.55 2.66
N ASP A 213 -1.67 -11.55 2.28
CA ASP A 213 -1.59 -12.22 0.98
C ASP A 213 -2.00 -11.33 -0.20
N THR A 214 -2.81 -10.30 0.02
CA THR A 214 -3.19 -9.30 -0.99
C THR A 214 -2.44 -7.98 -0.79
N VAL A 215 -2.22 -7.56 0.45
CA VAL A 215 -1.50 -6.31 0.77
C VAL A 215 -0.05 -6.37 0.30
N ASP A 216 0.65 -7.49 0.49
CA ASP A 216 2.06 -7.61 0.12
C ASP A 216 2.31 -7.45 -1.40
N PRO A 217 1.57 -8.13 -2.29
CA PRO A 217 1.67 -7.89 -3.71
C PRO A 217 1.17 -6.49 -4.13
N LEU A 218 0.08 -5.96 -3.56
CA LEU A 218 -0.35 -4.58 -3.86
C LEU A 218 0.73 -3.57 -3.48
N ALA A 219 1.35 -3.71 -2.32
CA ALA A 219 2.43 -2.84 -1.88
C ALA A 219 3.65 -2.90 -2.80
N SER A 220 4.16 -4.11 -3.05
CA SER A 220 5.44 -4.28 -3.76
C SER A 220 5.35 -4.20 -5.28
N LYS A 221 4.19 -4.48 -5.86
CA LYS A 221 4.01 -4.59 -7.32
C LYS A 221 3.05 -3.58 -7.93
N VAL A 222 2.29 -2.87 -7.11
CA VAL A 222 1.35 -1.84 -7.58
C VAL A 222 1.79 -0.49 -7.05
N VAL A 223 1.78 -0.32 -5.72
CA VAL A 223 2.21 0.93 -5.08
C VAL A 223 3.69 1.20 -5.33
N GLY A 224 4.55 0.18 -5.21
CA GLY A 224 5.98 0.27 -5.49
C GLY A 224 6.30 0.88 -6.86
N PRO A 225 5.85 0.28 -7.97
CA PRO A 225 6.03 0.83 -9.31
C PRO A 225 5.38 2.21 -9.52
N LEU A 226 4.19 2.47 -8.95
CA LEU A 226 3.54 3.79 -9.03
C LEU A 226 4.40 4.88 -8.38
N VAL A 227 4.87 4.65 -7.14
CA VAL A 227 5.74 5.59 -6.41
C VAL A 227 7.07 5.77 -7.15
N LYS A 228 7.63 4.71 -7.73
CA LYS A 228 8.87 4.81 -8.52
C LYS A 228 8.68 5.68 -9.77
N LYS A 229 7.50 5.62 -10.39
CA LYS A 229 7.18 6.37 -11.61
C LYS A 229 6.85 7.84 -11.31
N TYR A 230 6.22 8.12 -10.17
CA TYR A 230 5.76 9.46 -9.79
C TYR A 230 6.20 9.84 -8.36
N PRO A 231 7.52 9.91 -8.08
CA PRO A 231 8.03 10.09 -6.73
C PRO A 231 7.64 11.44 -6.12
N ASP A 232 7.65 12.52 -6.90
CA ASP A 232 7.35 13.88 -6.42
C ASP A 232 5.91 14.01 -5.91
N HIS A 233 4.98 13.24 -6.48
CA HIS A 233 3.56 13.22 -6.08
C HIS A 233 3.30 12.21 -4.95
N LEU A 234 3.93 11.02 -4.99
CA LEU A 234 3.51 9.90 -4.15
C LEU A 234 4.40 9.62 -2.93
N LEU A 235 5.63 10.14 -2.86
CA LEU A 235 6.44 10.00 -1.64
C LEU A 235 5.82 10.68 -0.41
N PRO A 236 5.20 11.88 -0.52
CA PRO A 236 4.47 12.47 0.61
C PRO A 236 3.34 11.57 1.12
N VAL A 237 2.60 10.92 0.22
CA VAL A 237 1.53 9.98 0.60
C VAL A 237 2.09 8.75 1.33
N MET A 238 3.29 8.27 0.96
CA MET A 238 3.96 7.20 1.71
C MET A 238 4.39 7.65 3.11
N ASP A 239 4.80 8.92 3.27
CA ASP A 239 5.14 9.48 4.59
C ASP A 239 3.90 9.53 5.49
N GLU A 240 2.72 9.84 4.94
CA GLU A 240 1.42 9.83 5.62
C GLU A 240 0.98 8.41 5.98
N TRP A 241 1.02 7.47 5.03
CA TRP A 241 0.60 6.08 5.26
C TRP A 241 1.38 5.41 6.39
N ASN A 242 2.67 5.75 6.54
CA ASN A 242 3.54 5.21 7.58
C ASN A 242 3.08 5.53 9.01
N VAL A 243 2.32 6.61 9.20
CA VAL A 243 1.83 7.05 10.51
C VAL A 243 0.30 7.11 10.59
N SER A 244 -0.39 6.49 9.63
CA SER A 244 -1.85 6.57 9.49
C SER A 244 -2.66 5.83 10.57
N GLY A 245 -2.02 4.97 11.36
CA GLY A 245 -2.69 4.06 12.30
C GLY A 245 -3.43 2.89 11.62
N VAL A 246 -3.52 2.87 10.29
CA VAL A 246 -4.12 1.76 9.54
C VAL A 246 -3.05 0.73 9.21
N THR A 247 -3.10 -0.43 9.89
CA THR A 247 -2.07 -1.49 9.83
C THR A 247 -1.60 -1.80 8.40
N TRP A 248 -2.51 -1.93 7.45
CA TRP A 248 -2.17 -2.31 6.08
C TRP A 248 -1.54 -1.17 5.26
N LEU A 249 -1.91 0.08 5.52
CA LEU A 249 -1.25 1.25 4.93
C LEU A 249 0.16 1.44 5.51
N VAL A 250 0.29 1.31 6.83
CA VAL A 250 1.59 1.32 7.52
C VAL A 250 2.49 0.22 6.96
N ARG A 251 2.00 -1.02 6.88
CA ARG A 251 2.73 -2.14 6.27
C ARG A 251 3.16 -1.84 4.84
N THR A 252 2.26 -1.28 4.03
CA THR A 252 2.52 -0.92 2.63
C THR A 252 3.64 0.12 2.52
N SER A 253 3.60 1.17 3.35
CA SER A 253 4.65 2.19 3.40
C SER A 253 6.04 1.61 3.70
N ILE A 254 6.12 0.53 4.48
CA ILE A 254 7.39 -0.12 4.84
C ILE A 254 7.92 -0.98 3.68
N ILE A 255 7.03 -1.63 2.92
CA ILE A 255 7.41 -2.70 1.97
C ILE A 255 7.24 -2.34 0.49
N TYR A 256 6.76 -1.14 0.13
CA TYR A 256 6.60 -0.77 -1.29
C TYR A 256 7.92 -0.83 -2.08
N GLN A 257 9.07 -0.63 -1.41
CA GLN A 257 10.41 -0.65 -2.02
C GLN A 257 11.02 -2.05 -2.17
N LEU A 258 10.33 -3.15 -1.82
CA LEU A 258 10.92 -4.50 -1.81
C LEU A 258 11.55 -4.92 -3.14
N GLY A 259 11.02 -4.43 -4.27
CA GLY A 259 11.50 -4.72 -5.62
C GLY A 259 12.58 -3.75 -6.15
N TYR A 260 13.01 -2.74 -5.38
CA TYR A 260 13.86 -1.67 -5.90
C TYR A 260 15.34 -2.05 -6.03
N GLY A 261 15.81 -3.04 -5.26
CA GLY A 261 17.22 -3.44 -5.30
C GLY A 261 18.15 -2.27 -4.96
N ARG A 262 19.07 -1.94 -5.87
CA ARG A 262 20.02 -0.82 -5.70
C ARG A 262 19.35 0.55 -5.68
N ASP A 263 18.14 0.68 -6.21
CA ASP A 263 17.39 1.94 -6.25
C ASP A 263 16.61 2.22 -4.95
N THR A 264 16.81 1.42 -3.90
CA THR A 264 16.12 1.60 -2.62
C THR A 264 16.56 2.91 -1.97
N ASP A 265 15.60 3.77 -1.61
CA ASP A 265 15.81 4.91 -0.70
C ASP A 265 15.99 4.38 0.73
N ALA A 266 17.22 3.98 1.04
CA ALA A 266 17.59 3.41 2.33
C ALA A 266 17.34 4.40 3.51
N PRO A 267 17.68 5.71 3.41
CA PRO A 267 17.32 6.67 4.44
C PRO A 267 15.83 6.68 4.78
N ARG A 268 14.95 6.67 3.78
CA ARG A 268 13.49 6.62 4.00
C ARG A 268 13.04 5.30 4.58
N LEU A 269 13.55 4.17 4.07
CA LEU A 269 13.27 2.84 4.63
C LEU A 269 13.60 2.78 6.12
N PHE A 270 14.81 3.22 6.50
CA PHE A 270 15.24 3.25 7.90
C PHE A 270 14.39 4.19 8.75
N ARG A 271 14.03 5.37 8.22
CA ARG A 271 13.13 6.32 8.89
C ARG A 271 11.75 5.70 9.15
N TYR A 272 11.16 5.03 8.17
CA TYR A 272 9.86 4.37 8.30
C TYR A 272 9.89 3.23 9.32
N CYS A 273 10.96 2.43 9.30
CA CYS A 273 11.15 1.38 10.30
C CYS A 273 11.20 1.95 11.72
N LEU A 274 11.87 3.09 11.93
CA LEU A 274 11.98 3.73 13.25
C LEU A 274 10.69 4.39 13.73
N LYS A 275 9.96 5.06 12.83
CA LYS A 275 8.70 5.74 13.18
C LYS A 275 7.70 4.76 13.82
N VAL A 276 7.65 3.53 13.33
CA VAL A 276 6.72 2.49 13.77
C VAL A 276 7.39 1.34 14.51
N ALA A 277 8.63 1.54 14.99
CA ALA A 277 9.37 0.51 15.73
C ALA A 277 8.71 0.13 17.07
N HIS A 278 7.91 1.04 17.62
CA HIS A 278 7.19 0.87 18.88
C HIS A 278 5.89 0.06 18.73
N GLU A 279 5.47 -0.25 17.50
CA GLU A 279 4.24 -1.01 17.24
C GLU A 279 4.40 -2.48 17.65
N ASP A 280 3.46 -2.96 18.46
CA ASP A 280 3.39 -4.37 18.88
C ASP A 280 2.65 -5.26 17.87
N GLU A 281 2.07 -4.66 16.83
CA GLU A 281 1.35 -5.39 15.78
C GLU A 281 2.31 -6.31 14.98
N PHE A 282 2.02 -7.62 15.02
CA PHE A 282 2.81 -8.67 14.39
C PHE A 282 3.12 -8.37 12.92
N PHE A 283 2.12 -7.92 12.15
CA PHE A 283 2.31 -7.65 10.73
C PHE A 283 3.21 -6.44 10.46
N ILE A 284 3.28 -5.46 11.36
CA ILE A 284 4.20 -4.32 11.24
C ILE A 284 5.63 -4.77 11.57
N GLN A 285 5.81 -5.51 12.67
CA GLN A 285 7.13 -6.02 13.04
C GLN A 285 7.74 -6.94 11.96
N LYS A 286 6.91 -7.80 11.34
CA LYS A 286 7.32 -8.63 10.19
C LYS A 286 7.64 -7.78 8.96
N ALA A 287 6.91 -6.69 8.72
CA ALA A 287 7.17 -5.78 7.60
C ALA A 287 8.55 -5.12 7.73
N ILE A 288 8.85 -4.57 8.91
CA ILE A 288 10.16 -3.97 9.23
C ILE A 288 11.28 -4.99 8.98
N GLY A 289 11.16 -6.17 9.57
CA GLY A 289 12.16 -7.23 9.42
C GLY A 289 12.36 -7.66 7.97
N TRP A 290 11.28 -7.80 7.20
CA TRP A 290 11.35 -8.20 5.80
C TRP A 290 11.97 -7.13 4.91
N ALA A 291 11.58 -5.86 5.07
CA ALA A 291 12.13 -4.76 4.28
C ALA A 291 13.63 -4.59 4.54
N LEU A 292 14.07 -4.66 5.81
CA LEU A 292 15.48 -4.65 6.17
C LEU A 292 16.22 -5.87 5.62
N ARG A 293 15.66 -7.08 5.72
CA ARG A 293 16.26 -8.29 5.13
C ARG A 293 16.43 -8.19 3.62
N GLN A 294 15.46 -7.58 2.96
CA GLN A 294 15.52 -7.39 1.51
C GLN A 294 16.64 -6.42 1.15
N HIS A 295 16.75 -5.30 1.88
CA HIS A 295 17.82 -4.34 1.67
C HIS A 295 19.21 -4.88 2.09
N TYR A 296 19.27 -5.81 3.04
CA TYR A 296 20.52 -6.49 3.44
C TYR A 296 21.21 -7.18 2.25
N ARG A 297 20.44 -7.65 1.25
CA ARG A 297 21.01 -8.26 0.03
C ARG A 297 21.75 -7.26 -0.86
N VAL A 298 21.51 -5.97 -0.65
CA VAL A 298 22.09 -4.85 -1.41
C VAL A 298 23.21 -4.20 -0.60
N ASP A 299 22.92 -3.83 0.64
CA ASP A 299 23.88 -3.23 1.58
C ASP A 299 23.78 -3.89 2.96
N PRO A 300 24.50 -5.00 3.18
CA PRO A 300 24.56 -5.68 4.47
C PRO A 300 25.04 -4.77 5.61
N GLN A 301 26.04 -3.92 5.33
CA GLN A 301 26.70 -3.13 6.36
C GLN A 301 25.79 -2.01 6.88
N ALA A 302 25.04 -1.36 5.98
CA ALA A 302 24.04 -0.36 6.36
C ALA A 302 22.96 -0.97 7.27
N VAL A 303 22.44 -2.15 6.91
CA VAL A 303 21.41 -2.83 7.73
C VAL A 303 21.97 -3.26 9.10
N LYS A 304 23.17 -3.85 9.15
CA LYS A 304 23.82 -4.22 10.43
C LYS A 304 24.03 -3.01 11.34
N THR A 305 24.51 -1.92 10.77
CA THR A 305 24.76 -0.67 11.49
C THR A 305 23.44 -0.11 12.03
N PHE A 306 22.41 -0.06 11.21
CA PHE A 306 21.06 0.39 11.60
C PHE A 306 20.48 -0.47 12.73
N VAL A 307 20.49 -1.80 12.57
CA VAL A 307 19.94 -2.74 13.55
C VAL A 307 20.70 -2.65 14.88
N THR A 308 22.03 -2.60 14.84
CA THR A 308 22.86 -2.48 16.05
C THR A 308 22.57 -1.18 16.79
N ARG A 309 22.54 -0.04 16.07
CA ARG A 309 22.27 1.28 16.64
C ARG A 309 20.88 1.38 17.27
N HIS A 310 19.90 0.71 16.69
CA HIS A 310 18.49 0.81 17.10
C HIS A 310 17.93 -0.45 17.76
N LYS A 311 18.79 -1.37 18.19
CA LYS A 311 18.42 -2.68 18.76
C LYS A 311 17.41 -2.59 19.90
N LYS A 312 17.48 -1.55 20.74
CA LYS A 312 16.57 -1.33 21.87
C LYS A 312 15.18 -0.82 21.46
N LYS A 313 15.04 -0.27 20.24
CA LYS A 313 13.78 0.25 19.72
C LYS A 313 13.06 -0.77 18.85
N LEU A 314 13.80 -1.61 18.13
CA LEU A 314 13.24 -2.64 17.25
C LEU A 314 12.78 -3.85 18.07
N SER A 315 11.69 -4.48 17.65
CA SER A 315 11.26 -5.74 18.25
C SER A 315 12.27 -6.87 17.98
N ALA A 316 12.34 -7.83 18.88
CA ALA A 316 13.20 -9.01 18.72
C ALA A 316 12.85 -9.81 17.44
N LEU A 317 11.59 -9.77 17.01
CA LEU A 317 11.14 -10.38 15.77
C LEU A 317 11.72 -9.64 14.55
N SER A 318 11.61 -8.31 14.51
CA SER A 318 12.15 -7.50 13.41
C SER A 318 13.66 -7.67 13.26
N VAL A 319 14.41 -7.68 14.38
CA VAL A 319 15.86 -7.89 14.39
C VAL A 319 16.23 -9.26 13.80
N ARG A 320 15.57 -10.33 14.27
CA ARG A 320 15.82 -11.70 13.79
C ARG A 320 15.52 -11.87 12.31
N GLU A 321 14.43 -11.29 11.83
CA GLU A 321 14.08 -11.33 10.41
C GLU A 321 15.08 -10.54 9.56
N ALA A 322 15.47 -9.34 10.01
CA ALA A 322 16.41 -8.47 9.30
C ALA A 322 17.78 -9.13 9.12
N LEU A 323 18.29 -9.80 10.15
CA LEU A 323 19.62 -10.43 10.17
C LEU A 323 19.61 -11.92 9.81
N LYS A 324 18.53 -12.45 9.21
CA LYS A 324 18.41 -13.88 8.87
C LYS A 324 19.54 -14.44 8.00
N HIS A 325 20.21 -13.58 7.24
CA HIS A 325 21.32 -13.95 6.34
C HIS A 325 22.70 -13.55 6.89
N ASP A 326 22.75 -13.04 8.13
CA ASP A 326 24.01 -12.80 8.82
C ASP A 326 24.54 -14.14 9.31
N LYS A 327 25.72 -14.54 8.82
CA LYS A 327 26.39 -15.80 9.16
C LYS A 327 27.57 -15.54 10.08
#